data_AF-A0AAQ4D5X9-F1
#
_entry.id   AF-A0AAQ4D5X9-F1
#
_cell.length_a   1.000
_cell.length_b   1.000
_cell.length_c   1.000
_cell.angle_alpha   90.00
_cell.angle_beta   90.00
_cell.angle_gamma   90.00
#
_symmetry.space_group_name_H-M   'P 1'
#
loop_
_entity.id
_entity.type
_entity.pdbx_description
1 polymer ?
#
loop_
_entity_poly.entity_id
_entity_poly.type
_entity_poly.pdbx_seq_one_letter_code
_entity_poly.pdbx_strand_id
1 'polypeptide(L)'
;MLPGVLLAALVALMATPALATPIMGYTYVHKPRYADSHDYKVVCYYGSWAVYRPGAGKFPVEAIDPFICTHIIYGFAGLGSDHKIRSLDSWNDLEDNYGK
;
A
#
# COMPACT_ATOMS: atom_id res chain seq x y z
N MET A 1 -60.23 -1.01 0.26
CA MET A 1 -59.25 -0.41 -0.67
C MET A 1 -58.54 0.77 0.01
N LEU A 2 -57.79 0.49 1.07
CA LEU A 2 -56.50 1.16 1.31
C LEU A 2 -55.53 0.51 0.29
N PRO A 3 -54.46 1.12 -0.30
CA PRO A 3 -53.52 2.05 0.35
C PRO A 3 -52.68 2.88 -0.67
N GLY A 4 -53.23 3.89 -1.36
CA GLY A 4 -52.44 4.59 -2.41
C GLY A 4 -51.66 5.81 -1.90
N VAL A 5 -52.29 6.59 -1.02
CA VAL A 5 -51.85 7.96 -0.73
C VAL A 5 -51.18 8.08 0.64
N LEU A 6 -51.46 7.15 1.56
CA LEU A 6 -50.82 7.08 2.87
C LEU A 6 -49.36 6.56 2.79
N LEU A 7 -49.03 5.78 1.76
CA LEU A 7 -47.65 5.30 1.53
C LEU A 7 -46.74 6.44 1.07
N ALA A 8 -47.25 7.37 0.25
CA ALA A 8 -46.48 8.52 -0.22
C ALA A 8 -46.19 9.53 0.90
N ALA A 9 -47.13 9.70 1.85
CA ALA A 9 -46.95 10.60 3.00
C ALA A 9 -46.01 10.03 4.08
N LEU A 10 -45.89 8.69 4.20
CA LEU A 10 -44.91 8.05 5.09
C LEU A 10 -43.49 8.04 4.52
N VAL A 11 -43.33 8.09 3.20
CA VAL A 11 -42.00 8.22 2.57
C VAL A 11 -41.45 9.65 2.69
N ALA A 12 -42.32 10.65 2.90
CA ALA A 12 -41.93 12.06 2.99
C ALA A 12 -41.63 12.58 4.41
N LEU A 13 -41.76 11.76 5.47
CA LEU A 13 -41.48 12.15 6.86
C LEU A 13 -40.19 11.52 7.44
N MET A 14 -39.30 11.01 6.59
CA MET A 14 -37.96 10.56 7.00
C MET A 14 -36.88 11.48 6.40
N ALA A 15 -37.15 12.79 6.42
CA ALA A 15 -36.12 13.80 6.31
C ALA A 15 -35.45 13.97 7.69
N THR A 16 -34.29 13.37 7.90
CA THR A 16 -33.29 13.92 8.83
C THR A 16 -31.92 13.94 8.16
N PRO A 17 -31.39 15.13 7.83
CA PRO A 17 -30.00 15.28 7.40
C PRO A 17 -29.13 15.36 8.66
N ALA A 18 -28.84 14.23 9.34
CA ALA A 18 -28.01 14.31 10.56
C ALA A 18 -27.35 13.02 11.07
N LEU A 19 -27.30 11.92 10.31
CA LEU A 19 -26.55 10.72 10.76
C LEU A 19 -25.73 10.10 9.64
N ALA A 20 -24.74 10.86 9.14
CA ALA A 20 -23.46 10.23 8.84
C ALA A 20 -22.77 10.00 10.19
N THR A 21 -23.13 8.90 10.85
CA THR A 21 -22.35 8.42 12.00
C THR A 21 -20.94 8.13 11.48
N PRO A 22 -19.87 8.57 12.17
CA PRO A 22 -18.52 8.15 11.82
C PRO A 22 -18.34 6.72 12.37
N ILE A 23 -19.08 5.76 11.82
CA ILE A 23 -18.80 4.33 11.98
C ILE A 23 -18.22 3.87 10.65
N MET A 24 -17.06 4.39 10.29
CA MET A 24 -16.34 3.92 9.11
C MET A 24 -14.83 4.13 9.27
N GLY A 25 -14.28 3.53 10.33
CA GLY A 25 -12.85 3.24 10.45
C GLY A 25 -12.33 2.23 9.42
N TYR A 26 -12.96 2.13 8.25
CA TYR A 26 -12.63 1.18 7.19
C TYR A 26 -12.34 1.84 5.82
N THR A 27 -12.42 3.18 5.72
CA THR A 27 -12.08 3.88 4.45
C THR A 27 -11.24 5.15 4.62
N TYR A 28 -10.47 5.28 5.70
CA TYR A 28 -9.32 6.20 5.73
C TYR A 28 -8.07 5.48 5.19
N VAL A 29 -8.18 4.89 3.99
CA VAL A 29 -6.98 4.72 3.16
C VAL A 29 -6.57 6.14 2.83
N HIS A 30 -5.47 6.60 3.43
CA HIS A 30 -4.94 7.93 3.15
C HIS A 30 -4.69 7.99 1.64
N LYS A 31 -5.54 8.72 0.89
CA LYS A 31 -5.25 9.06 -0.50
C LYS A 31 -3.85 9.69 -0.47
N PRO A 32 -2.83 9.10 -1.12
CA PRO A 32 -1.49 9.68 -1.08
C PRO A 32 -1.59 11.10 -1.63
N ARG A 33 -0.92 12.05 -0.96
CA ARG A 33 -0.90 13.50 -1.30
C ARG A 33 -0.35 13.82 -2.71
N TYR A 34 -0.17 12.79 -3.52
CA TYR A 34 0.32 12.85 -4.87
C TYR A 34 -0.80 12.91 -5.92
N ALA A 35 -2.04 12.60 -5.55
CA ALA A 35 -3.17 12.63 -6.47
C ALA A 35 -3.77 14.03 -6.67
N ASP A 36 -2.90 15.06 -6.75
CA ASP A 36 -3.28 16.41 -7.15
C ASP A 36 -2.19 17.08 -8.00
N SER A 37 -2.40 17.01 -9.32
CA SER A 37 -1.89 17.91 -10.37
C SER A 37 -0.43 17.90 -10.82
N HIS A 38 0.44 16.98 -10.37
CA HIS A 38 1.71 16.73 -11.06
C HIS A 38 2.15 15.27 -11.05
N ASP A 39 2.53 14.74 -12.21
CA ASP A 39 3.03 13.37 -12.40
C ASP A 39 4.54 13.25 -12.00
N TYR A 40 4.90 13.76 -10.82
CA TYR A 40 6.24 13.59 -10.22
C TYR A 40 6.54 12.20 -9.63
N LYS A 41 7.53 11.52 -10.19
CA LYS A 41 8.00 10.25 -9.64
C LYS A 41 8.69 10.45 -8.29
N VAL A 42 8.21 9.77 -7.25
CA VAL A 42 8.95 9.51 -6.00
C VAL A 42 9.58 8.13 -6.11
N VAL A 43 10.91 8.08 -6.24
CA VAL A 43 11.66 6.83 -6.47
C VAL A 43 12.44 6.49 -5.21
N CYS A 44 12.17 5.32 -4.65
CA CYS A 44 12.79 4.85 -3.42
C CYS A 44 13.75 3.69 -3.69
N TYR A 45 14.98 3.79 -3.19
CA TYR A 45 15.91 2.67 -3.20
C TYR A 45 15.69 1.80 -1.96
N TYR A 46 15.44 0.52 -2.19
CA TYR A 46 15.41 -0.48 -1.12
C TYR A 46 16.76 -1.20 -1.10
N GLY A 47 17.52 -1.02 -0.01
CA GLY A 47 18.74 -1.79 0.19
C GLY A 47 18.44 -3.13 0.85
N SER A 48 18.55 -4.23 0.11
CA SER A 48 18.21 -5.59 0.59
C SER A 48 18.99 -5.98 1.85
N TRP A 49 20.23 -5.51 1.97
CA TRP A 49 21.08 -5.74 3.15
C TRP A 49 20.51 -5.16 4.46
N ALA A 50 19.51 -4.27 4.41
CA ALA A 50 18.90 -3.69 5.60
C ALA A 50 18.17 -4.73 6.47
N VAL A 51 17.84 -5.91 5.92
CA VAL A 51 17.31 -7.06 6.67
C VAL A 51 18.27 -7.58 7.75
N TYR A 52 19.57 -7.33 7.60
CA TYR A 52 20.62 -7.82 8.49
C TYR A 52 21.02 -6.83 9.60
N ARG A 53 20.44 -5.62 9.62
CA ARG A 53 20.71 -4.66 10.70
C ARG A 53 20.15 -5.18 12.03
N PRO A 54 20.85 -4.98 13.16
CA PRO A 54 20.38 -5.44 14.46
C PRO A 54 19.26 -4.54 15.03
N GLY A 55 18.42 -5.13 15.87
CA GLY A 55 17.40 -4.43 16.65
C GLY A 55 16.42 -3.62 15.79
N ALA A 56 16.11 -2.40 16.23
CA ALA A 56 15.18 -1.51 15.54
C ALA A 56 15.67 -1.02 14.17
N GLY A 57 16.94 -1.25 13.81
CA GLY A 57 17.47 -0.93 12.50
C GLY A 57 17.11 -1.94 11.40
N LYS A 58 16.59 -3.13 11.78
CA LYS A 58 16.19 -4.18 10.85
C LYS A 58 15.04 -3.70 9.96
N PHE A 59 15.21 -3.81 8.64
CA PHE A 59 14.22 -3.33 7.68
C PHE A 59 13.99 -4.36 6.56
N PRO A 60 13.10 -5.35 6.78
CA PRO A 60 12.74 -6.32 5.75
C PRO A 60 11.74 -5.72 4.74
N VAL A 61 11.42 -6.44 3.67
CA VAL A 61 10.52 -5.94 2.60
C VAL A 61 9.14 -5.58 3.15
N GLU A 62 8.66 -6.33 4.15
CA GLU A 62 7.35 -6.12 4.77
C GLU A 62 7.26 -4.80 5.57
N ALA A 63 8.39 -4.16 5.86
CA ALA A 63 8.44 -2.88 6.55
C ALA A 63 8.32 -1.67 5.61
N ILE A 64 8.29 -1.89 4.29
CA ILE A 64 8.13 -0.82 3.30
C ILE A 64 6.66 -0.35 3.31
N ASP A 65 6.45 0.96 3.51
CA ASP A 65 5.15 1.57 3.26
C ASP A 65 4.93 1.70 1.74
N PRO A 66 3.93 1.03 1.14
CA PRO A 66 3.72 1.06 -0.30
C PRO A 66 3.13 2.38 -0.81
N PHE A 67 2.69 3.29 0.06
CA PHE A 67 2.01 4.52 -0.32
C PHE A 67 2.91 5.77 -0.32
N ILE A 68 4.17 5.65 0.12
CA ILE A 68 5.12 6.78 0.15
C ILE A 68 6.01 6.89 -1.10
N CYS A 69 6.05 5.84 -1.93
CA CYS A 69 6.85 5.78 -3.15
C CYS A 69 5.97 5.49 -4.36
N THR A 70 6.31 6.06 -5.51
CA THR A 70 5.69 5.70 -6.80
C THR A 70 6.41 4.54 -7.47
N HIS A 71 7.72 4.41 -7.23
CA HIS A 71 8.58 3.36 -7.78
C HIS A 71 9.57 2.92 -6.70
N ILE A 72 9.88 1.63 -6.68
CA ILE A 72 10.93 1.07 -5.83
C ILE A 72 12.02 0.49 -6.73
N ILE A 73 13.27 0.79 -6.39
CA ILE A 73 14.45 0.19 -6.99
C ILE A 73 15.03 -0.78 -5.97
N TYR A 74 14.97 -2.08 -6.27
CA TYR A 74 15.60 -3.11 -5.46
C TYR A 74 17.12 -3.06 -5.63
N GLY A 75 17.83 -2.82 -4.53
CA GLY A 75 19.27 -2.67 -4.46
C GLY A 75 19.91 -3.83 -3.68
N PHE A 76 20.75 -4.68 -4.27
CA PHE A 76 21.16 -4.68 -5.68
C PHE A 76 21.33 -6.10 -6.22
N ALA A 77 21.14 -6.24 -7.53
CA ALA A 77 21.71 -7.36 -8.27
C ALA A 77 23.20 -7.12 -8.56
N GLY A 78 23.95 -8.21 -8.71
CA GLY A 78 25.36 -8.21 -9.04
C GLY A 78 25.62 -8.54 -10.50
N LEU A 79 26.84 -8.24 -10.95
CA LEU A 79 27.36 -8.70 -12.24
C LEU A 79 28.43 -9.78 -12.00
N GLY A 80 28.28 -10.91 -12.67
CA GLY A 80 29.27 -11.98 -12.69
C GLY A 80 30.47 -11.64 -13.58
N SER A 81 31.59 -12.33 -13.37
CA SER A 81 32.75 -12.28 -14.27
C SER A 81 32.43 -12.83 -15.67
N ASP A 82 31.34 -13.60 -15.79
CA ASP A 82 30.77 -14.08 -17.04
C ASP A 82 29.82 -13.06 -17.71
N HIS A 83 29.76 -11.83 -17.19
CA HIS A 83 28.90 -10.74 -17.67
C HIS A 83 27.39 -11.00 -17.52
N LYS A 84 27.00 -11.94 -16.65
CA LYS A 84 25.59 -12.20 -16.35
C LYS A 84 25.15 -11.55 -15.06
N ILE A 85 23.89 -11.13 -15.04
CA ILE A 85 23.24 -10.65 -13.80
C ILE A 85 23.07 -11.84 -12.86
N ARG A 86 23.37 -11.64 -11.59
CA ARG A 86 23.19 -12.62 -10.52
C ARG A 86 22.68 -11.95 -9.25
N SER A 87 22.04 -12.72 -8.38
CA SER A 87 21.78 -12.27 -7.01
C SER A 87 23.11 -12.10 -6.26
N LEU A 88 23.19 -11.08 -5.41
CA LEU A 88 24.31 -10.89 -4.47
C LEU A 88 24.07 -11.62 -3.15
N ASP A 89 22.82 -11.95 -2.85
CA ASP A 89 22.40 -12.66 -1.65
C ASP A 89 21.22 -13.60 -1.96
N SER A 90 21.54 -14.77 -2.54
CA SER A 90 20.51 -15.72 -2.99
C SER A 90 19.58 -16.19 -1.88
N TRP A 91 20.01 -16.11 -0.62
CA TRP A 91 19.20 -16.50 0.53
C TRP A 91 18.07 -15.49 0.82
N ASN A 92 18.30 -14.21 0.55
CA ASN A 92 17.32 -13.16 0.78
C ASN A 92 16.58 -12.71 -0.48
N ASP A 93 17.17 -12.96 -1.66
CA ASP A 93 16.66 -12.43 -2.93
C ASP A 93 15.80 -13.46 -3.71
N LEU A 94 15.96 -14.76 -3.46
CA LEU A 94 15.36 -15.85 -4.24
C LEU A 94 14.59 -16.81 -3.33
N GLU A 95 13.57 -17.47 -3.86
CA GLU A 95 12.78 -18.49 -3.14
C GLU A 95 13.47 -19.87 -3.13
N ASP A 96 14.44 -20.10 -4.03
CA ASP A 96 15.16 -21.36 -4.16
C ASP A 96 16.20 -21.57 -3.04
N ASN A 97 16.61 -22.83 -2.81
CA ASN A 97 17.67 -23.21 -1.86
C ASN A 97 17.45 -22.66 -0.44
N TYR A 98 16.23 -22.82 0.09
CA TYR A 98 15.80 -22.36 1.41
C TYR A 98 15.79 -20.83 1.58
N GLY A 99 15.79 -20.09 0.47
CA GLY A 99 15.61 -18.66 0.50
C GLY A 99 14.27 -18.23 1.12
N LYS A 100 14.23 -16.99 1.58
CA LYS A 100 13.15 -16.44 2.40
C LYS A 100 11.93 -16.01 1.62
#